data_AF-A0AAU6AAT5-F1
#
_entry.id   AF-A0AAU6AAT5-F1
#
_cell.length_a   1.000
_cell.length_b   1.000
_cell.length_c   1.000
_cell.angle_alpha   90.00
_cell.angle_beta   90.00
_cell.angle_gamma   90.00
#
_symmetry.space_group_name_H-M   'P 1'
#
loop_
_entity.id
_entity.type
_entity.pdbx_description
1 polymer ?
#
loop_
_entity_poly.entity_id
_entity_poly.type
_entity_poly.pdbx_seq_one_letter_code
_entity_poly.pdbx_strand_id
1 'polypeptide(L)'
;MDRVTLEPPWRGHGLAAVLACEAITRLMAGCRAVACSPGITDLSSQRLTDKAEWDRVNARIAHGWERLGFRPYRDNVYLLSPASQDLEEQRGALRRHLADLGASWRTDAS
;
A
#
# COMPACT_ATOMS: atom_id res chain seq x y z
N MET A 1 -12.82 -10.88 0.87
CA MET A 1 -11.61 -10.72 0.06
C MET A 1 -10.45 -10.62 1.03
N ASP A 2 -9.58 -11.62 1.04
CA ASP A 2 -8.45 -11.80 1.97
C ASP A 2 -7.09 -11.62 1.28
N ARG A 3 -7.06 -11.65 -0.06
CA ARG A 3 -5.85 -11.48 -0.87
C ARG A 3 -6.11 -10.68 -2.13
N VAL A 4 -5.10 -9.92 -2.55
CA VAL A 4 -5.04 -9.24 -3.84
C VAL A 4 -3.69 -9.51 -4.48
N THR A 5 -3.70 -9.91 -5.76
CA THR A 5 -2.49 -10.09 -6.55
C THR A 5 -2.56 -9.18 -7.76
N LEU A 6 -1.50 -8.40 -8.00
CA LEU A 6 -1.36 -7.62 -9.22
C LEU A 6 -0.59 -8.42 -10.26
N GLU A 7 -1.17 -8.58 -11.45
CA GLU A 7 -0.45 -9.12 -12.60
C GLU A 7 0.77 -8.25 -12.93
N PRO A 8 1.87 -8.83 -13.46
CA PRO A 8 3.12 -8.09 -13.71
C PRO A 8 2.96 -6.74 -14.43
N PRO A 9 2.10 -6.59 -15.47
CA PRO A 9 1.90 -5.30 -16.15
C PRO A 9 1.36 -4.19 -15.24
N TRP A 10 0.67 -4.55 -14.16
CA TRP A 10 0.06 -3.58 -13.22
C TRP A 10 0.95 -3.27 -12.02
N ARG A 11 2.08 -3.95 -11.85
CA ARG A 11 3.04 -3.69 -10.77
C ARG A 11 3.81 -2.40 -11.05
N GLY A 12 4.34 -1.75 -10.00
CA GLY A 12 5.11 -0.51 -10.12
C GLY A 12 4.29 0.77 -10.31
N HIS A 13 3.00 0.67 -10.63
CA HIS A 13 2.11 1.82 -10.87
C HIS A 13 1.50 2.43 -9.58
N GLY A 14 1.83 1.90 -8.40
CA GLY A 14 1.31 2.37 -7.12
C GLY A 14 -0.08 1.85 -6.75
N LEU A 15 -0.68 0.95 -7.55
CA LEU A 15 -2.03 0.41 -7.34
C LEU A 15 -2.20 -0.31 -5.99
N ALA A 16 -1.15 -0.95 -5.47
CA ALA A 16 -1.19 -1.61 -4.17
C ALA A 16 -1.55 -0.65 -3.02
N ALA A 17 -1.05 0.58 -3.05
CA ALA A 17 -1.36 1.59 -2.04
C ALA A 17 -2.82 2.04 -2.13
N VAL A 18 -3.36 2.20 -3.35
CA VAL A 18 -4.76 2.54 -3.58
C VAL A 18 -5.67 1.44 -3.01
N LEU A 19 -5.40 0.19 -3.39
CA LEU A 19 -6.18 -0.97 -2.95
C LEU A 19 -6.13 -1.16 -1.43
N ALA A 20 -4.96 -1.00 -0.82
CA ALA A 20 -4.80 -1.07 0.63
C ALA A 20 -5.58 0.05 1.34
N CYS A 21 -5.52 1.29 0.84
CA CYS A 21 -6.24 2.42 1.39
C CYS A 21 -7.77 2.22 1.35
N GLU A 22 -8.30 1.74 0.22
CA GLU A 22 -9.73 1.43 0.08
C GLU A 22 -10.17 0.27 0.99
N ALA A 23 -9.35 -0.77 1.11
CA ALA A 23 -9.62 -1.89 2.00
C ALA A 23 -9.67 -1.43 3.47
N ILE A 24 -8.68 -0.65 3.91
CA ILE A 24 -8.65 -0.09 5.27
C ILE A 24 -9.88 0.78 5.51
N THR A 25 -10.16 1.72 4.61
CA THR A 25 -11.33 2.60 4.67
C THR A 25 -12.62 1.81 4.86
N ARG A 26 -12.78 0.71 4.12
CA ARG A 26 -13.99 -0.12 4.18
C ARG A 26 -14.10 -0.95 5.46
N LEU A 27 -12.97 -1.37 6.02
CA LEU A 27 -12.92 -2.29 7.16
C LEU A 27 -12.80 -1.58 8.51
N MET A 28 -12.31 -0.35 8.55
CA MET A 28 -11.99 0.37 9.80
C MET A 28 -13.19 0.91 10.57
N ALA A 29 -14.41 0.81 10.05
CA ALA A 29 -15.61 1.31 10.71
C ALA A 29 -15.81 0.61 12.07
N GLY A 30 -15.85 1.39 13.15
CA GLY A 30 -15.94 0.88 14.53
C GLY A 30 -14.61 0.43 15.13
N CYS A 31 -13.50 0.45 14.38
CA CYS A 31 -12.17 0.15 14.91
C CYS A 31 -11.61 1.34 15.72
N ARG A 32 -10.82 1.04 16.76
CA ARG A 32 -10.04 2.04 17.51
C ARG A 32 -8.61 2.20 17.00
N ALA A 33 -8.09 1.19 16.30
CA ALA A 33 -6.79 1.19 15.67
C ALA A 33 -6.80 0.22 14.49
N VAL A 34 -5.99 0.51 13.48
CA VAL A 34 -5.65 -0.44 12.42
C VAL A 34 -4.16 -0.75 12.57
N ALA A 35 -3.82 -2.04 12.62
CA ALA A 35 -2.44 -2.49 12.72
C ALA A 35 -2.05 -3.24 11.45
N CYS A 36 -0.83 -3.02 10.96
CA CYS A 36 -0.25 -3.81 9.88
C CYS A 36 1.21 -4.18 10.18
N SER A 37 1.65 -5.29 9.59
CA SER A 37 3.06 -5.71 9.57
C SER A 37 3.49 -5.79 8.10
N PRO A 38 4.14 -4.74 7.56
CA PRO A 38 4.57 -4.73 6.17
C PRO A 38 5.60 -5.81 5.88
N GLY A 39 5.51 -6.43 4.71
CA GLY A 39 6.52 -7.38 4.29
C GLY A 39 6.29 -7.92 2.89
N ILE A 40 7.31 -8.61 2.40
CA ILE A 40 7.28 -9.31 1.11
C ILE A 40 6.55 -10.64 1.33
N THR A 41 5.38 -10.80 0.73
CA THR A 41 4.58 -12.05 0.79
C THR A 41 4.82 -12.99 -0.39
N ASP A 42 5.33 -12.47 -1.51
CA ASP A 42 5.71 -13.28 -2.67
C ASP A 42 7.17 -13.74 -2.57
N LEU A 43 7.37 -14.83 -1.83
CA LEU A 43 8.67 -15.50 -1.67
C LEU A 43 8.97 -16.46 -2.82
N SER A 44 8.07 -16.61 -3.81
CA SER A 44 8.28 -17.52 -4.95
C SER A 44 9.45 -17.08 -5.83
N SER A 45 9.75 -15.78 -5.82
CA SER A 45 11.03 -15.24 -6.26
C SER A 45 12.10 -15.45 -5.19
N GLN A 46 12.78 -16.60 -5.23
CA GLN A 46 14.07 -16.89 -4.55
C GLN A 46 15.22 -15.92 -4.95
N ARG A 47 14.92 -14.70 -5.39
CA ARG A 47 15.87 -13.72 -5.94
C ARG A 47 16.39 -12.72 -4.91
N LEU A 48 15.71 -12.51 -3.80
CA LEU A 48 16.18 -11.64 -2.73
C LEU A 48 17.04 -12.43 -1.73
N THR A 49 18.19 -12.92 -2.19
CA THR A 49 19.22 -13.53 -1.32
C THR A 49 20.09 -12.48 -0.66
N ASP A 50 20.12 -11.26 -1.19
CA ASP A 50 20.86 -10.14 -0.64
C ASP A 50 20.04 -9.42 0.45
N LYS A 51 20.57 -9.41 1.67
CA LYS A 51 20.00 -8.70 2.82
C LYS A 51 19.84 -7.20 2.53
N ALA A 52 20.77 -6.58 1.80
CA ALA A 52 20.68 -5.15 1.47
C ALA A 52 19.53 -4.86 0.50
N GLU A 53 19.28 -5.76 -0.46
CA GLU A 53 18.13 -5.65 -1.36
C GLU A 53 16.81 -5.86 -0.59
N TRP A 54 16.81 -6.83 0.33
CA TRP A 54 15.68 -7.11 1.22
C TRP A 54 15.33 -5.91 2.10
N ASP A 55 16.34 -5.30 2.73
CA ASP A 55 16.17 -4.09 3.55
C ASP A 55 15.66 -2.91 2.73
N ARG A 56 16.17 -2.72 1.50
CA ARG A 56 15.69 -1.66 0.59
C ARG A 56 14.22 -1.85 0.20
N VAL A 57 13.81 -3.07 -0.11
CA VAL A 57 12.42 -3.34 -0.49
C VAL A 57 11.50 -3.13 0.70
N ASN A 58 11.86 -3.62 1.89
CA ASN A 58 11.06 -3.39 3.09
C ASN A 58 11.00 -1.92 3.47
N ALA A 59 12.09 -1.16 3.36
CA ALA A 59 12.07 0.28 3.57
C ALA A 59 11.10 0.99 2.62
N ARG A 60 11.05 0.57 1.35
CA ARG A 60 10.09 1.12 0.38
C ARG A 60 8.64 0.76 0.73
N ILE A 61 8.39 -0.46 1.18
CA ILE A 61 7.06 -0.89 1.63
C ILE A 61 6.65 -0.08 2.87
N ALA A 62 7.51 0.00 3.88
CA ALA A 62 7.31 0.77 5.10
C ALA A 62 7.00 2.24 4.80
N HIS A 63 7.79 2.87 3.94
CA HIS A 63 7.55 4.25 3.52
C HIS A 63 6.18 4.42 2.83
N GLY A 64 5.72 3.42 2.08
CA GLY A 64 4.38 3.39 1.53
C GLY A 64 3.28 3.42 2.59
N TRP A 65 3.44 2.69 3.69
CA TRP A 65 2.49 2.69 4.81
C TRP A 65 2.55 3.99 5.60
N GLU A 66 3.74 4.54 5.84
CA GLU A 66 3.88 5.84 6.51
C GLU A 66 3.18 6.96 5.74
N ARG A 67 3.28 6.94 4.41
CA ARG A 67 2.54 7.85 3.54
C ARG A 67 1.03 7.70 3.63
N LEU A 68 0.50 6.55 4.05
CA LEU A 68 -0.93 6.34 4.33
C LEU A 68 -1.35 6.80 5.73
N GLY A 69 -0.42 7.38 6.51
CA GLY A 69 -0.68 7.83 7.88
C GLY A 69 -0.36 6.81 8.95
N PHE A 70 0.18 5.63 8.59
CA PHE A 70 0.67 4.70 9.58
C PHE A 70 1.91 5.25 10.30
N ARG A 71 2.04 4.94 11.58
CA ARG A 71 3.20 5.29 12.39
C ARG A 71 3.84 4.02 12.94
N PRO A 72 5.18 3.95 13.02
CA PRO A 72 5.86 2.83 13.66
C PRO A 72 5.44 2.74 15.13
N TYR A 73 5.19 1.52 15.61
CA TYR A 73 4.83 1.27 17.01
C TYR A 73 5.89 0.43 17.72
N ARG A 74 6.07 -0.83 17.29
CA ARG A 74 7.06 -1.74 17.87
C ARG A 74 7.42 -2.83 16.87
N ASP A 75 8.69 -3.18 16.81
CA ASP A 75 9.24 -4.17 15.88
C ASP A 75 8.86 -3.80 14.43
N ASN A 76 8.17 -4.69 13.71
CA ASN A 76 7.67 -4.43 12.36
C ASN A 76 6.17 -4.05 12.35
N VAL A 77 5.61 -3.61 13.48
CA VAL A 77 4.18 -3.27 13.57
C VAL A 77 3.99 -1.76 13.44
N TYR A 78 3.09 -1.41 12.53
CA TYR A 78 2.68 -0.05 12.25
C TYR A 78 1.22 0.14 12.64
N LEU A 79 0.89 1.30 13.21
CA LEU A 79 -0.44 1.65 13.66
C LEU A 79 -0.99 2.86 12.91
N LEU A 80 -2.26 2.78 12.54
CA LEU A 80 -3.04 3.88 12.03
C LEU A 80 -4.22 4.13 12.97
N SER A 81 -4.43 5.40 13.33
CA SER A 81 -5.61 5.84 14.08
C SER A 81 -6.76 6.12 13.11
N PRO A 82 -7.92 5.45 13.25
CA PRO A 82 -9.11 5.74 12.45
C PRO A 82 -9.66 7.15 12.60
N ALA A 83 -9.31 7.84 13.70
CA ALA A 83 -9.70 9.23 13.93
C ALA A 83 -8.80 10.24 13.19
N SER A 84 -7.71 9.80 12.56
CA SER A 84 -6.81 10.68 11.81
C SER A 84 -7.41 11.08 10.46
N GLN A 85 -7.26 12.36 10.09
CA GLN A 85 -7.62 12.86 8.76
C GLN A 85 -6.59 12.46 7.68
N ASP A 86 -5.37 12.07 8.08
CA ASP A 86 -4.28 11.71 7.17
C ASP A 86 -4.74 10.66 6.14
N LEU A 87 -5.46 9.62 6.57
CA LEU A 87 -5.91 8.56 5.68
C LEU A 87 -6.89 9.09 4.61
N GLU A 88 -7.82 9.96 4.98
CA GLU A 88 -8.83 10.51 4.07
C GLU A 88 -8.18 11.41 3.01
N GLU A 89 -7.24 12.27 3.43
CA GLU A 89 -6.49 13.13 2.52
C GLU A 89 -5.66 12.32 1.53
N GLN A 90 -4.96 11.29 2.02
CA GLN A 90 -4.16 10.39 1.20
C GLN A 90 -5.04 9.54 0.28
N ARG A 91 -6.24 9.13 0.73
CA ARG A 91 -7.23 8.45 -0.12
C ARG A 91 -7.63 9.34 -1.29
N GLY A 92 -7.88 10.62 -1.06
CA GLY A 92 -8.18 11.58 -2.11
C GLY A 92 -7.06 11.69 -3.15
N ALA A 93 -5.81 11.77 -2.71
CA ALA A 93 -4.65 11.79 -3.61
C ALA A 93 -4.48 10.50 -4.41
N LEU A 94 -4.66 9.34 -3.77
CA LEU A 94 -4.56 8.03 -4.40
C LEU A 94 -5.66 7.79 -5.44
N ARG A 95 -6.88 8.24 -5.18
CA ARG A 95 -7.99 8.18 -6.15
C ARG A 95 -7.73 9.05 -7.37
N ARG A 96 -7.15 10.24 -7.20
CA ARG A 96 -6.74 11.08 -8.34
C ARG A 96 -5.67 10.39 -9.17
N HIS A 97 -4.62 9.88 -8.53
CA HIS A 97 -3.57 9.11 -9.21
C HIS A 97 -4.12 7.91 -9.99
N LEU A 98 -5.08 7.18 -9.43
CA LEU A 98 -5.76 6.08 -10.13
C LEU A 98 -6.55 6.57 -11.35
N ALA A 99 -7.26 7.70 -11.24
CA ALA A 99 -8.01 8.28 -12.34
C ALA A 99 -7.07 8.73 -13.48
N ASP A 100 -5.93 9.34 -13.14
CA ASP A 100 -4.91 9.78 -14.10
C ASP A 100 -4.30 8.60 -14.84
N LEU A 101 -3.93 7.52 -14.12
CA LEU A 101 -3.49 6.26 -14.72
C LEU A 101 -4.54 5.67 -15.67
N GLY A 102 -5.81 5.69 -15.26
CA GLY A 102 -6.91 5.21 -16.09
C GLY A 102 -7.14 6.07 -17.34
N ALA A 103 -6.78 7.36 -17.31
CA ALA A 103 -6.85 8.24 -18.46
C ALA A 103 -5.68 8.03 -19.43
N SER A 104 -4.46 7.88 -18.91
CA SER A 104 -3.29 7.60 -19.75
C SER A 104 -3.46 6.28 -20.50
N TRP A 105 -3.90 5.23 -19.81
CA TRP A 105 -4.08 3.92 -20.40
C TRP A 105 -5.12 3.88 -21.53
N ARG A 106 -6.20 4.66 -21.40
CA ARG A 106 -7.21 4.79 -22.48
C ARG A 106 -6.67 5.52 -23.70
N THR A 107 -5.76 6.47 -23.48
CA THR A 107 -5.14 7.25 -24.57
C THR A 107 -4.13 6.39 -25.33
N ASP A 108 -3.35 5.56 -24.63
CA ASP A 108 -2.37 4.66 -25.24
C ASP A 108 -3.02 3.45 -25.95
N ALA A 109 -4.26 3.10 -25.59
CA ALA A 109 -5.01 2.01 -26.20
C ALA A 109 -5.89 2.43 -27.40
N SER A 110 -5.92 3.73 -27.74
CA SER A 110 -6.66 4.31 -28.87
C SER A 110 -5.75 4.61 -30.05
#